data_AF-A0A9L0TP55-F1
#
_entry.id   AF-A0A9L0TP55-F1
#
_cell.length_a   1.000
_cell.length_b   1.000
_cell.length_c   1.000
_cell.angle_alpha   90.00
_cell.angle_beta   90.00
_cell.angle_gamma   90.00
#
_symmetry.space_group_name_H-M   'P 1'
#
loop_
_entity.id
_entity.type
_entity.pdbx_description
1 polymer ?
#
loop_
_entity_poly.entity_id
_entity_poly.type
_entity_poly.pdbx_seq_one_letter_code
_entity_poly.pdbx_strand_id
1 'polypeptide(L)' 'MMRFVLLFSGRKLRPQKCYLAASDKQQKESIWELPQVVLTCKPKMCSFLAWRDLKVV' A
#
# COMPACT_ATOMS: atom_id res chain seq x y z
N MET A 1 13.92 3.26 -5.06
CA MET A 1 13.11 3.11 -6.29
C MET A 1 11.68 2.76 -5.89
N MET A 2 10.66 3.33 -6.55
CA MET A 2 9.25 3.03 -6.26
C MET A 2 8.92 1.60 -6.70
N ARG A 3 8.34 0.78 -5.81
CA ARG A 3 8.02 -0.64 -6.10
C ARG A 3 6.62 -0.81 -6.69
N PHE A 4 5.63 -0.15 -6.11
CA PHE A 4 4.24 -0.14 -6.56
C PHE A 4 3.52 1.11 -6.07
N VAL A 5 2.41 1.48 -6.73
CA VAL A 5 1.49 2.53 -6.32
C VAL A 5 0.10 1.92 -6.23
N LEU A 6 -0.56 2.14 -5.09
CA LEU A 6 -1.91 1.68 -4.81
C LEU A 6 -2.81 2.88 -4.57
N LEU A 7 -3.87 3.01 -5.37
CA LEU A 7 -4.91 4.01 -5.15
C LEU A 7 -6.10 3.33 -4.49
N PHE A 8 -6.62 3.90 -3.41
CA PHE A 8 -7.84 3.41 -2.76
C PHE A 8 -8.67 4.58 -2.23
N SER A 9 -9.97 4.36 -2.12
CA SER A 9 -10.94 5.33 -1.62
C SER A 9 -11.79 4.64 -0.56
N GLY A 10 -11.48 4.88 0.72
CA GLY A 10 -12.04 4.09 1.82
C GLY A 10 -11.70 2.61 1.64
N ARG A 11 -12.71 1.74 1.59
CA ARG A 11 -12.54 0.29 1.38
C ARG A 11 -12.47 -0.13 -0.09
N LYS A 12 -12.58 0.81 -1.04
CA LYS A 12 -12.65 0.51 -2.47
C LYS A 12 -11.30 0.69 -3.14
N LEU A 13 -10.78 -0.40 -3.69
CA LEU A 13 -9.54 -0.39 -4.45
C LEU A 13 -9.75 0.28 -5.80
N ARG A 14 -8.79 1.11 -6.21
CA ARG A 14 -8.70 1.75 -7.53
C ARG A 14 -7.47 1.22 -8.27
N PRO A 15 -7.22 1.64 -9.54
CA PRO A 15 -6.12 1.09 -10.32
C PRO A 15 -4.79 1.17 -9.59
N GLN A 16 -4.01 0.10 -9.71
CA GLN A 16 -2.68 -0.04 -9.14
C GLN A 16 -1.64 -0.13 -10.24
N LYS A 17 -0.45 0.36 -9.97
CA LYS A 17 0.68 0.26 -10.90
C LYS A 17 1.86 -0.38 -10.17
N CYS A 18 2.27 -1.56 -10.64
CA CYS A 18 3.45 -2.25 -10.15
C CYS A 18 4.63 -1.94 -11.09
N TYR A 19 5.75 -1.51 -10.53
CA TYR A 19 6.95 -1.15 -11.29
C TYR A 19 8.03 -2.24 -11.24
N LEU A 20 7.86 -3.22 -10.34
CA LEU A 20 8.72 -4.39 -10.22
C LEU A 20 7.94 -5.64 -10.61
N ALA A 21 8.64 -6.64 -11.13
CA ALA A 21 8.12 -7.99 -11.30
C ALA A 21 7.98 -8.66 -9.92
N ALA A 22 6.97 -8.25 -9.15
CA ALA A 22 6.60 -8.90 -7.91
C ALA A 22 5.77 -10.15 -8.22
N SER A 23 5.89 -11.18 -7.38
CA SER A 23 5.00 -12.34 -7.47
C SER A 23 3.54 -11.89 -7.27
N ASP A 24 2.62 -12.38 -8.10
CA ASP A 24 1.19 -12.05 -8.05
C ASP A 24 0.62 -12.24 -6.63
N LYS A 25 1.12 -13.26 -5.92
CA LYS A 25 0.81 -13.52 -4.51
C LYS A 25 1.24 -12.36 -3.61
N GLN A 26 2.50 -11.93 -3.69
CA GLN A 26 3.02 -10.84 -2.85
C GLN A 26 2.33 -9.50 -3.15
N GLN A 27 1.99 -9.26 -4.42
CA GLN A 27 1.24 -8.08 -4.81
C GLN A 27 -0.16 -8.12 -4.18
N LYS A 28 -0.86 -9.25 -4.28
CA LYS A 28 -2.20 -9.43 -3.69
C LYS A 28 -2.19 -9.25 -2.17
N GLU A 29 -1.21 -9.84 -1.47
CA GLU A 29 -1.03 -9.65 -0.03
C GLU A 29 -0.86 -8.17 0.34
N SER A 30 -0.01 -7.45 -0.41
CA SER A 30 0.23 -6.02 -0.16
C SER A 30 -1.04 -5.18 -0.36
N ILE A 31 -1.87 -5.51 -1.35
CA ILE A 31 -3.14 -4.85 -1.64
C ILE A 31 -4.16 -5.04 -0.51
N TRP A 32 -4.24 -6.23 0.09
CA TRP A 32 -5.20 -6.51 1.15
C TRP A 32 -4.80 -5.89 2.49
N GLU A 33 -3.51 -5.91 2.79
CA GLU A 33 -2.97 -5.50 4.09
C GLU A 33 -2.81 -3.98 4.21
N LEU A 34 -2.19 -3.32 3.21
CA LEU A 34 -1.85 -1.88 3.31
C LEU A 34 -3.06 -0.99 3.60
N PRO A 35 -4.22 -1.13 2.92
CA PRO A 35 -5.35 -0.26 3.16
C PRO A 35 -5.87 -0.36 4.60
N GLN A 36 -5.83 -1.54 5.22
CA GLN A 36 -6.26 -1.69 6.61
C GLN A 36 -5.34 -0.94 7.56
N VAL A 37 -4.02 -1.03 7.34
CA VAL A 37 -3.05 -0.31 8.17
C VAL A 37 -3.18 1.20 7.99
N VAL A 38 -3.29 1.69 6.75
CA VAL A 38 -3.41 3.13 6.47
C VAL A 38 -4.74 3.71 6.97
N LEU A 39 -5.86 3.00 6.82
CA LEU A 39 -7.16 3.46 7.33
C LEU A 39 -7.25 3.48 8.86
N THR A 40 -6.42 2.69 9.55
CA THR A 40 -6.34 2.68 11.01
C THR A 40 -5.52 3.86 11.55
N CYS A 41 -4.69 4.50 10.71
CA CYS A 41 -3.93 5.69 11.09
C CYS A 41 -4.85 6.91 11.26
N LYS A 42 -4.64 7.68 12.33
CA LYS A 42 -5.38 8.92 12.58
C LYS A 42 -4.97 10.01 11.57
N PRO A 43 -5.90 10.87 11.12
CA PRO A 43 -5.67 11.87 10.05
C PRO A 43 -4.72 13.05 10.41
N LYS A 44 -3.83 12.90 11.38
CA LYS A 44 -2.76 13.87 11.74
C LYS A 44 -1.40 13.21 12.00
N MET A 45 -1.26 11.92 11.67
CA MET A 45 -0.01 11.18 11.77
C MET A 45 0.84 11.34 10.50
N CYS A 46 2.11 10.93 10.60
CA CYS A 46 3.06 10.93 9.51
C CYS A 46 2.48 10.19 8.29
N SER A 47 2.57 10.78 7.10
CA SER A 47 2.23 10.11 5.83
C SER A 47 3.16 8.92 5.54
N PHE A 48 4.28 8.83 6.27
CA PHE A 48 5.25 7.77 6.12
C PHE A 48 5.00 6.63 7.11
N LEU A 49 4.86 5.41 6.57
CA LEU A 49 4.71 4.18 7.35
C LEU A 49 5.77 3.15 6.91
N ALA A 50 6.45 2.53 7.88
CA ALA A 50 7.32 1.38 7.62
C ALA A 50 6.48 0.10 7.63
N TRP A 51 6.52 -0.67 6.54
CA TRP A 51 5.79 -1.93 6.40
C TRP A 51 6.64 -2.96 5.64
N ARG A 52 6.95 -4.12 6.24
CA ARG A 52 7.73 -5.23 5.62
C ARG A 52 8.95 -4.72 4.80
N ASP A 53 9.79 -3.91 5.44
CA ASP A 53 11.02 -3.32 4.86
C ASP A 53 10.78 -2.32 3.72
N LEU A 54 9.54 -1.86 3.56
CA LEU A 54 9.12 -0.82 2.64
C LEU A 54 8.70 0.45 3.38
N LYS A 55 9.01 1.59 2.78
CA LYS A 55 8.47 2.88 3.19
C LYS A 55 7.26 3.21 2.32
N VAL A 56 6.08 3.22 2.92
CA VAL A 56 4.81 3.66 2.32
C VAL A 56 4.69 5.17 2.56
N VAL A 57 4.19 5.90 1.56
CA VAL A 57 4.01 7.36 1.56
C VAL A 57 2.52 7.67 1.33
#